data_AF-A0A257H4Q4-F1
#
_entry.id   AF-A0A257H4Q4-F1
#
_cell.length_a   1.000
_cell.length_b   1.000
_cell.length_c   1.000
_cell.angle_alpha   90.00
_cell.angle_beta   90.00
_cell.angle_gamma   90.00
#
_symmetry.space_group_name_H-M   'P 1'
#
loop_
_entity.id
_entity.type
_entity.pdbx_description
1 polymer ?
#
loop_
_entity_poly.entity_id
_entity_poly.type
_entity_poly.pdbx_seq_one_letter_code
_entity_poly.pdbx_strand_id
1 'polypeptide(L)'
;MMSEVVLAASSCRTSITEVFQTGTSLPTTADGFGCESSVSTSKYVAQISTSLVATTPVTGNAVITVTSQGINNRLSGSTYTTGGTVRLAPCSTAASTFASCAPPAAGGVVNSWLCGAGATNGVDPKFLPGSCRAS
;
A
#
# COMPACT_ATOMS: atom_id res chain seq x y z
N MET A 1 -12.89 0.63 11.91
CA MET A 1 -13.09 0.66 10.45
C MET A 1 -11.78 0.96 9.72
N MET A 2 -11.19 2.16 9.81
CA MET A 2 -9.94 2.45 9.07
C MET A 2 -8.72 1.67 9.59
N SER A 3 -8.64 1.43 10.90
CA SER A 3 -7.58 0.59 11.47
C SER A 3 -7.57 -0.82 10.89
N GLU A 4 -8.73 -1.34 10.46
CA GLU A 4 -8.85 -2.65 9.83
C GLU A 4 -8.32 -2.64 8.40
N VAL A 5 -8.61 -1.58 7.63
CA VAL A 5 -8.04 -1.35 6.29
C VAL A 5 -6.51 -1.28 6.35
N VAL A 6 -5.96 -0.58 7.34
CA VAL A 6 -4.51 -0.47 7.54
C VAL A 6 -3.92 -1.80 8.05
N LEU A 7 -4.65 -2.56 8.86
CA LEU A 7 -4.24 -3.90 9.30
C LEU A 7 -4.22 -4.88 8.13
N ALA A 8 -5.19 -4.82 7.22
CA ALA A 8 -5.21 -5.60 5.99
C ALA A 8 -4.03 -5.26 5.06
N ALA A 9 -3.59 -3.99 5.02
CA ALA A 9 -2.35 -3.64 4.33
C ALA A 9 -1.10 -4.20 5.04
N SER A 10 -1.18 -4.41 6.35
CA SER A 10 -0.04 -4.84 7.18
C SER A 10 0.35 -6.28 6.94
N SER A 11 -0.59 -7.17 6.61
CA SER A 11 -0.28 -8.54 6.23
C SER A 11 0.61 -8.59 4.98
N CYS A 12 0.30 -7.77 3.97
CA CYS A 12 1.12 -7.65 2.76
C CYS A 12 2.52 -7.08 3.03
N ARG A 13 2.71 -6.23 4.05
CA ARG A 13 4.06 -5.71 4.37
C ARG A 13 5.06 -6.82 4.68
N THR A 14 4.62 -7.83 5.43
CA THR A 14 5.49 -8.96 5.81
C THR A 14 5.88 -9.78 4.57
N SER A 15 4.90 -10.17 3.76
CA SER A 15 5.13 -10.93 2.52
C SER A 15 6.07 -10.19 1.57
N ILE A 16 5.84 -8.89 1.33
CA ILE A 16 6.70 -8.08 0.47
C ILE A 16 8.13 -7.98 1.03
N THR A 17 8.27 -7.80 2.35
CA THR A 17 9.60 -7.74 2.99
C THR A 17 10.37 -9.05 2.82
N GLU A 18 9.71 -10.19 3.00
CA GLU A 18 10.32 -11.51 2.79
C GLU A 18 10.74 -11.73 1.33
N VAL A 19 9.89 -11.34 0.37
CA VAL A 19 10.20 -11.42 -1.06
C VAL A 19 11.43 -10.58 -1.42
N PHE A 20 11.56 -9.37 -0.86
CA PHE A 20 12.76 -8.56 -1.07
C PHE A 20 14.01 -9.14 -0.43
N GLN A 21 13.92 -9.68 0.79
CA GLN A 21 15.08 -10.19 1.53
C GLN A 21 15.59 -11.53 1.01
N THR A 22 14.69 -12.40 0.56
CA THR A 22 15.04 -13.78 0.15
C THR A 22 15.07 -13.97 -1.36
N GLY A 23 14.41 -13.09 -2.12
CA GLY A 23 14.28 -13.21 -3.56
C GLY A 23 15.58 -12.88 -4.30
N THR A 24 15.90 -13.70 -5.30
CA THR A 24 16.86 -13.38 -6.36
C THR A 24 16.17 -12.79 -7.60
N SER A 25 14.85 -12.91 -7.66
CA SER A 25 13.94 -12.30 -8.64
C SER A 25 12.71 -11.76 -7.92
N LEU A 26 12.18 -10.63 -8.40
CA LEU A 26 11.00 -9.99 -7.83
C LEU A 26 9.80 -10.11 -8.78
N PRO A 27 8.56 -10.06 -8.26
CA PRO A 27 7.36 -10.14 -9.09
C PRO A 27 7.34 -9.04 -10.16
N THR A 28 7.29 -9.42 -11.44
CA THR A 28 7.24 -8.49 -12.57
C THR A 28 5.82 -8.23 -13.07
N THR A 29 4.83 -8.90 -12.49
CA THR A 29 3.40 -8.69 -12.73
C THR A 29 2.75 -8.11 -11.48
N ALA A 30 1.64 -7.38 -11.67
CA ALA A 30 0.82 -6.93 -10.55
C ALA A 30 0.28 -8.14 -9.76
N ASP A 31 -0.01 -7.93 -8.48
CA ASP A 31 -0.61 -8.93 -7.59
C ASP A 31 0.20 -10.23 -7.47
N GLY A 32 1.53 -10.13 -7.54
CA GLY A 32 2.45 -11.26 -7.56
C GLY A 32 3.14 -11.58 -6.23
N PHE A 33 2.80 -10.91 -5.13
CA PHE A 33 3.44 -11.13 -3.83
C PHE A 33 2.75 -12.20 -2.97
N GLY A 34 1.53 -12.62 -3.35
CA GLY A 34 0.79 -13.73 -2.72
C GLY A 34 -0.02 -13.33 -1.49
N CYS A 35 -0.17 -12.02 -1.23
CA CYS A 35 -0.95 -11.47 -0.11
C CYS A 35 -2.24 -10.76 -0.56
N GLU A 36 -2.45 -10.69 -1.87
CA GLU A 36 -3.50 -9.94 -2.53
C GLU A 36 -4.86 -10.65 -2.46
N SER A 37 -5.93 -9.87 -2.64
CA SER A 37 -7.28 -10.40 -2.69
C SER A 37 -8.14 -9.50 -3.58
N SER A 38 -8.69 -10.09 -4.65
CA SER A 38 -9.60 -9.44 -5.60
C SER A 38 -11.04 -9.39 -5.10
N VAL A 39 -11.31 -9.90 -3.90
CA VAL A 39 -12.64 -9.97 -3.29
C VAL A 39 -12.62 -9.35 -1.90
N SER A 40 -13.81 -9.03 -1.41
CA SER A 40 -13.95 -8.47 -0.07
C SER A 40 -13.46 -9.46 0.98
N THR A 41 -12.44 -9.06 1.73
CA THR A 41 -11.87 -9.85 2.83
C THR A 41 -12.54 -9.54 4.17
N SER A 42 -13.27 -8.43 4.25
CA SER A 42 -14.03 -8.03 5.44
C SER A 42 -15.15 -7.05 5.11
N LYS A 43 -15.98 -6.71 6.10
CA LYS A 43 -17.02 -5.68 5.96
C LYS A 43 -16.47 -4.33 5.45
N TYR A 44 -15.20 -4.02 5.72
CA TYR A 44 -14.60 -2.72 5.41
C TYR A 44 -13.47 -2.77 4.37
N VAL A 45 -13.05 -3.97 3.94
CA VAL A 45 -11.99 -4.16 2.94
C VAL A 45 -12.58 -4.85 1.70
N ALA A 46 -12.51 -4.15 0.58
CA ALA A 46 -13.05 -4.60 -0.71
C ALA A 46 -12.01 -5.36 -1.53
N GLN A 47 -10.76 -4.91 -1.49
CA GLN A 47 -9.68 -5.43 -2.31
C GLN A 47 -8.34 -5.11 -1.66
N ILE A 48 -7.38 -6.01 -1.85
CA ILE A 48 -5.96 -5.80 -1.58
C ILE A 48 -5.23 -6.09 -2.90
N SER A 49 -4.45 -5.14 -3.38
CA SER A 49 -3.67 -5.29 -4.62
C SER A 49 -2.25 -4.77 -4.43
N THR A 50 -1.31 -5.27 -5.23
CA THR A 50 0.09 -4.81 -5.22
C THR A 50 0.55 -4.42 -6.61
N SER A 51 1.42 -3.41 -6.69
CA SER A 51 2.12 -3.10 -7.94
C SER A 51 3.33 -4.02 -8.15
N LEU A 52 3.63 -4.27 -9.42
CA LEU A 52 4.81 -5.02 -9.86
C LEU A 52 6.13 -4.36 -9.42
N VAL A 53 7.23 -5.09 -9.62
CA VAL A 53 8.59 -4.56 -9.58
C VAL A 53 9.20 -4.59 -10.97
N ALA A 54 9.48 -3.40 -11.51
CA ALA A 54 10.23 -3.25 -12.76
C ALA A 54 11.73 -3.53 -12.56
N THR A 55 12.46 -3.74 -13.64
CA THR A 55 13.90 -4.10 -13.66
C THR A 55 14.82 -3.15 -12.90
N THR A 56 14.43 -1.88 -12.74
CA THR A 56 15.08 -0.94 -11.83
C THR A 56 14.14 -0.59 -10.68
N PRO A 57 14.62 -0.57 -9.41
CA PRO A 57 13.83 -0.02 -8.32
C PRO A 57 13.46 1.43 -8.65
N VAL A 58 12.17 1.66 -8.81
CA VAL A 58 11.59 2.97 -9.06
C VAL A 58 10.44 3.19 -8.10
N THR A 59 10.17 4.44 -7.79
CA THR A 59 9.02 4.80 -6.97
C THR A 59 7.73 4.29 -7.62
N GLY A 60 6.79 3.82 -6.81
CA GLY A 60 5.56 3.19 -7.30
C GLY A 60 5.63 1.68 -7.52
N ASN A 61 6.80 1.05 -7.39
CA ASN A 61 6.93 -0.43 -7.37
C ASN A 61 6.61 -1.01 -5.99
N ALA A 62 6.13 -2.25 -5.94
CA ALA A 62 5.79 -2.99 -4.72
C ALA A 62 4.85 -2.24 -3.75
N VAL A 63 3.99 -1.38 -4.28
CA VAL A 63 3.03 -0.59 -3.51
C VAL A 63 1.81 -1.44 -3.22
N ILE A 64 1.52 -1.60 -1.93
CA ILE A 64 0.27 -2.19 -1.45
C ILE A 64 -0.81 -1.14 -1.60
N THR A 65 -1.94 -1.47 -2.22
CA THR A 65 -3.15 -0.64 -2.27
C THR A 65 -4.31 -1.43 -1.70
N VAL A 66 -4.92 -0.91 -0.64
CA VAL A 66 -6.13 -1.48 -0.04
C VAL A 66 -7.31 -0.57 -0.36
N THR A 67 -8.34 -1.15 -0.97
CA THR A 67 -9.60 -0.45 -1.26
C THR A 67 -10.58 -0.70 -0.12
N SER A 68 -11.02 0.37 0.52
CA SER A 68 -12.05 0.32 1.56
C SER A 68 -13.45 0.25 0.96
N GLN A 69 -14.40 -0.31 1.72
CA GLN A 69 -15.83 -0.35 1.40
C GLN A 69 -16.67 -0.04 2.65
N GLY A 70 -17.94 0.34 2.45
CA GLY A 70 -18.89 0.56 3.54
C GLY A 70 -18.54 1.71 4.50
N ILE A 71 -17.59 2.56 4.13
CA ILE A 71 -17.13 3.72 4.90
C ILE A 71 -17.21 4.95 3.99
N ASN A 72 -17.73 6.08 4.46
CA ASN A 72 -17.71 7.35 3.73
C ASN A 72 -16.44 8.15 4.09
N ASN A 73 -15.34 7.89 3.39
CA ASN A 73 -14.00 8.37 3.73
C ASN A 73 -13.22 8.96 2.54
N ARG A 74 -13.76 8.90 1.32
CA ARG A 74 -13.17 9.56 0.14
C ARG A 74 -13.89 10.88 -0.12
N LEU A 75 -13.15 11.98 -0.11
CA LEU A 75 -13.68 13.29 -0.46
C LEU A 75 -13.94 13.36 -1.98
N SER A 76 -15.17 13.71 -2.37
CA SER A 76 -15.57 13.94 -3.75
C SER A 76 -16.30 15.27 -3.83
N GLY A 77 -15.62 16.31 -4.32
CA GLY A 77 -16.10 17.68 -4.18
C GLY A 77 -16.18 18.08 -2.70
N SER A 78 -17.38 18.37 -2.19
CA SER A 78 -17.61 18.76 -0.79
C SER A 78 -18.22 17.66 0.08
N THR A 79 -18.44 16.46 -0.46
CA THR A 79 -19.07 15.35 0.27
C THR A 79 -18.16 14.14 0.40
N TYR A 80 -18.39 13.35 1.44
CA TYR A 80 -17.71 12.07 1.64
C TYR A 80 -18.50 10.96 0.98
N THR A 81 -17.82 10.22 0.10
CA THR A 81 -18.36 9.08 -0.64
C THR A 81 -17.80 7.78 -0.11
N THR A 82 -18.53 6.69 -0.36
CA THR A 82 -18.15 5.37 0.11
C THR A 82 -16.86 4.87 -0.55
N GLY A 83 -15.99 4.28 0.26
CA GLY A 83 -14.75 3.65 -0.15
C GLY A 83 -13.59 4.62 -0.27
N GLY A 84 -12.59 4.21 -1.04
CA GLY A 84 -11.34 4.92 -1.21
C GLY A 84 -10.15 4.07 -0.82
N THR A 85 -8.96 4.50 -1.22
CA THR A 85 -7.77 3.69 -1.18
C THR A 85 -6.77 4.18 -0.14
N VAL A 86 -6.08 3.23 0.48
CA VAL A 86 -4.90 3.45 1.32
C VAL A 86 -3.74 2.74 0.66
N ARG A 87 -2.56 3.37 0.62
CA ARG A 87 -1.36 2.78 0.04
C ARG A 87 -0.23 2.67 1.04
N LEU A 88 0.56 1.62 0.92
CA LEU A 88 1.82 1.46 1.64
C LEU A 88 2.94 1.10 0.68
N ALA A 89 4.13 1.68 0.88
CA ALA A 89 5.29 1.47 0.03
C ALA A 89 6.52 1.10 0.88
N PRO A 90 7.27 0.06 0.51
CA PRO A 90 8.55 -0.23 1.12
C PRO A 90 9.61 0.71 0.55
N CYS A 91 10.44 1.28 1.40
CA CYS A 91 11.54 2.14 1.00
C CYS A 91 12.87 1.51 1.39
N SER A 92 13.82 1.51 0.46
CA SER A 92 15.21 1.07 0.67
C SER A 92 16.01 1.98 1.58
N THR A 93 15.59 3.25 1.70
CA THR A 93 16.18 4.28 2.55
C THR A 93 15.09 5.02 3.31
N ALA A 94 15.48 5.91 4.24
CA ALA A 94 14.53 6.77 4.92
C ALA A 94 13.89 7.73 3.91
N ALA A 95 12.56 7.66 3.80
CA ALA A 95 11.76 8.56 2.98
C ALA A 95 10.61 9.13 3.79
N SER A 96 10.13 10.31 3.43
CA SER A 96 8.96 10.97 4.02
C SER A 96 7.83 11.17 3.02
N THR A 97 8.07 10.92 1.73
CA THR A 97 7.08 11.06 0.65
C THR A 97 7.15 9.85 -0.28
N PHE A 98 6.02 9.49 -0.89
CA PHE A 98 6.00 8.39 -1.87
C PHE A 98 6.83 8.68 -3.13
N ALA A 99 7.07 9.95 -3.44
CA ALA A 99 7.90 10.35 -4.59
C ALA A 99 9.40 10.06 -4.38
N SER A 100 9.86 10.02 -3.12
CA SER A 100 11.26 9.68 -2.77
C SER A 100 11.43 8.25 -2.27
N CYS A 101 10.35 7.49 -2.13
CA CYS A 101 10.38 6.10 -1.67
C CYS A 101 10.55 5.13 -2.85
N ALA A 102 11.78 4.69 -3.07
CA ALA A 102 12.08 3.57 -3.97
C ALA A 102 12.24 2.28 -3.15
N PRO A 103 11.65 1.15 -3.59
CA PRO A 103 11.82 -0.13 -2.89
C PRO A 103 13.26 -0.63 -2.95
N PRO A 104 13.64 -1.60 -2.10
CA PRO A 104 14.93 -2.27 -2.23
C PRO A 104 15.04 -3.08 -3.52
N ALA A 105 16.26 -3.43 -3.90
CA ALA A 105 16.52 -4.44 -4.93
C ALA A 105 16.28 -5.86 -4.36
N ALA A 106 16.29 -6.87 -5.22
CA ALA A 106 16.29 -8.27 -4.81
C ALA A 106 17.49 -8.56 -3.88
N GLY A 107 17.26 -9.27 -2.78
CA GLY A 107 18.23 -9.46 -1.69
C GLY A 107 18.46 -8.22 -0.82
N GLY A 108 17.72 -7.13 -1.05
CA GLY A 108 17.83 -5.88 -0.30
C GLY A 108 16.96 -5.83 0.95
N VAL A 109 17.21 -4.85 1.81
CA VAL A 109 16.49 -4.66 3.07
C VAL A 109 15.50 -3.51 2.96
N VAL A 110 14.29 -3.71 3.46
CA VAL A 110 13.32 -2.64 3.64
C VAL A 110 13.72 -1.81 4.85
N ASN A 111 14.11 -0.55 4.64
CA ASN A 111 14.52 0.37 5.70
C ASN A 111 13.31 0.97 6.42
N SER A 112 12.30 1.37 5.66
CA SER A 112 11.10 2.00 6.19
C SER A 112 9.87 1.69 5.34
N TRP A 113 8.69 1.90 5.91
CA TRP A 113 7.42 1.78 5.23
C TRP A 113 6.68 3.11 5.29
N LEU A 114 6.31 3.63 4.12
CA LEU A 114 5.38 4.74 4.04
C LEU A 114 3.96 4.24 4.02
N CYS A 115 3.05 5.02 4.61
CA CYS A 115 1.62 4.77 4.60
C CYS A 115 0.88 6.07 4.32
N GLY A 116 -0.12 6.04 3.44
CA GLY A 116 -0.80 7.25 3.00
C GLY A 116 -2.12 6.97 2.30
N ALA A 117 -2.80 8.04 1.92
CA ALA A 117 -3.93 7.95 0.99
C ALA A 117 -3.46 7.29 -0.32
N GLY A 118 -4.28 6.48 -0.98
CA GLY A 118 -3.90 5.89 -2.27
C GLY A 118 -3.73 6.95 -3.37
N ALA A 119 -2.96 6.63 -4.40
CA ALA A 119 -2.61 7.58 -5.47
C ALA A 119 -3.84 8.02 -6.28
N THR A 120 -4.81 7.11 -6.43
CA THR A 120 -6.09 7.36 -7.09
C THR A 120 -7.21 7.00 -6.13
N ASN A 121 -8.25 7.85 -6.04
CA ASN A 121 -9.37 7.67 -5.12
C ASN A 121 -8.94 7.56 -3.64
N GLY A 122 -7.89 8.29 -3.26
CA GLY A 122 -7.32 8.25 -1.92
C GLY A 122 -8.33 8.62 -0.84
N VAL A 123 -8.23 7.94 0.29
CA VAL A 123 -8.94 8.31 1.53
C VAL A 123 -8.51 9.71 1.98
N ASP A 124 -9.46 10.53 2.43
CA ASP A 124 -9.13 11.83 3.02
C ASP A 124 -8.24 11.62 4.26
N PRO A 125 -7.08 12.30 4.35
CA PRO A 125 -6.13 12.13 5.45
C PRO A 125 -6.78 12.25 6.84
N LYS A 126 -7.92 12.96 6.98
CA LYS A 126 -8.62 13.07 8.26
C LYS A 126 -9.14 11.76 8.82
N PHE A 127 -9.25 10.70 8.01
CA PHE A 127 -9.68 9.38 8.44
C PHE A 127 -8.52 8.42 8.70
N LEU A 128 -7.31 8.73 8.25
CA LEU A 128 -6.14 7.86 8.39
C LEU A 128 -5.59 7.90 9.82
N PRO A 129 -4.94 6.84 10.33
CA PRO A 129 -4.19 6.95 11.58
C PRO A 129 -3.00 7.91 11.41
N GLY A 130 -2.49 8.49 12.51
CA GLY A 130 -1.43 9.51 12.46
C GLY A 130 -0.19 9.10 11.64
N SER A 131 0.22 7.85 11.74
CA SER A 131 1.34 7.27 10.98
C SER A 131 1.11 7.20 9.46
N CYS A 132 -0.14 7.33 9.00
CA CYS A 132 -0.50 7.30 7.59
C CYS A 132 -0.96 8.66 7.05
N ARG A 133 -0.88 9.74 7.85
CA ARG A 133 -1.32 11.09 7.42
C ARG A 133 -0.22 11.93 6.77
N ALA A 134 1.03 11.64 7.12
CA ALA A 134 2.16 12.52 6.86
C ALA A 134 2.92 12.22 5.55
N SER A 135 2.51 11.19 4.79
CA SER A 135 3.29 10.61 3.68
C SER A 135 2.63 10.72 2.32
#